data_AF-A0A8R1EIE3-F1
#
_entry.id   AF-A0A8R1EIE3-F1
#
_cell.length_a   1.000
_cell.length_b   1.000
_cell.length_c   1.000
_cell.angle_alpha   90.00
_cell.angle_beta   90.00
_cell.angle_gamma   90.00
#
_symmetry.space_group_name_H-M   'P 1'
#
loop_
_entity.id
_entity.type
_entity.pdbx_description
1 polymer ?
#
loop_
_entity_poly.entity_id
_entity_poly.type
_entity_poly.pdbx_seq_one_letter_code
_entity_poly.pdbx_strand_id
1 'polypeptide(L)' 'MDNIIMVRPKAGLDLEEGTIRDNKEAGVLEPALSKVKSLKFATEAAITILRIDDLIKLDKQEPAGGQDDCHA' A
#
# COMPACT_ATOMS: atom_id res chain seq x y z
N MET A 1 -16.07 30.40 -31.64
CA MET A 1 -16.01 29.00 -32.07
C MET A 1 -14.62 28.48 -31.73
N ASP A 2 -14.28 28.39 -30.45
CA ASP A 2 -12.98 27.84 -30.02
C ASP A 2 -13.19 27.08 -28.71
N ASN A 3 -13.46 25.78 -28.88
CA ASN A 3 -13.15 24.67 -27.98
C ASN A 3 -13.35 24.92 -26.48
N ILE A 4 -14.62 25.02 -26.04
CA ILE A 4 -15.03 24.95 -24.63
C ILE A 4 -14.77 23.58 -23.99
N ILE A 5 -14.37 22.57 -24.76
CA ILE A 5 -13.90 21.27 -24.27
C ILE A 5 -12.37 21.29 -24.29
N MET A 6 -11.76 22.09 -23.42
CA MET A 6 -10.34 21.97 -23.11
C MET A 6 -10.14 20.62 -22.41
N VAL A 7 -9.88 19.56 -23.19
CA VAL A 7 -9.45 18.26 -22.69
C VAL A 7 -8.12 18.50 -21.99
N ARG A 8 -8.14 18.57 -20.64
CA ARG A 8 -6.92 18.84 -19.89
C ARG A 8 -5.91 17.72 -20.16
N PRO A 9 -4.64 18.06 -20.46
CA PRO A 9 -3.60 17.06 -20.65
C PRO A 9 -3.50 16.21 -19.38
N LYS A 10 -3.26 14.91 -19.54
CA LYS A 10 -3.13 14.00 -18.40
C LYS A 10 -1.75 14.23 -17.79
N ALA A 11 -1.68 15.13 -16.82
CA ALA A 11 -0.44 15.45 -16.13
C ALA A 11 0.10 14.21 -15.41
N GLY A 12 1.30 13.81 -15.78
CA GLY A 12 2.15 12.88 -15.07
C GLY A 12 3.49 13.53 -14.75
N LEU A 13 4.35 12.76 -14.07
CA LEU A 13 5.69 13.18 -13.70
C LEU A 13 6.71 12.39 -14.52
N ASP A 14 7.60 13.12 -15.20
CA ASP A 14 8.81 12.56 -15.79
C ASP A 14 9.86 12.45 -14.69
N LEU A 15 10.38 11.24 -14.46
CA LEU A 15 11.35 10.97 -13.41
C LEU A 15 12.81 11.17 -13.88
N GLU A 16 13.05 11.30 -15.19
CA GLU A 16 14.38 11.56 -15.73
C GLU A 16 14.70 13.06 -15.63
N GLU A 17 13.79 13.90 -16.12
CA GLU A 17 13.95 15.36 -16.14
C GLU A 17 13.26 16.07 -14.97
N GLY A 18 12.44 15.37 -14.17
CA GLY A 18 11.71 15.93 -13.04
C GLY A 18 10.59 16.92 -13.42
N THR A 19 10.12 16.88 -14.67
CA THR A 19 9.14 17.83 -15.22
C THR A 19 7.74 17.20 -15.37
N ILE A 20 6.73 18.06 -15.57
CA ILE A 20 5.37 17.59 -15.88
C ILE A 20 5.29 17.22 -17.36
N ARG A 21 4.73 16.04 -17.64
CA ARG A 21 4.61 15.47 -18.99
C ARG A 21 3.29 14.74 -19.15
N ASP A 22 2.81 14.58 -20.39
CA ASP A 22 1.66 13.69 -20.66
C ASP A 22 2.11 12.23 -20.70
N ASN A 23 1.70 11.44 -19.69
CA ASN A 23 2.08 10.04 -19.58
C ASN A 23 1.45 9.14 -20.64
N LYS A 24 0.35 9.57 -21.28
CA LYS A 24 -0.26 8.81 -22.36
C LYS A 24 0.59 8.90 -23.62
N GLU A 25 1.03 10.10 -23.98
CA GLU A 25 1.93 10.32 -25.13
C GLU A 25 3.30 9.70 -24.90
N ALA A 26 3.74 9.68 -23.64
CA ALA A 26 4.94 8.98 -23.18
C ALA A 26 4.89 7.45 -23.33
N GLY A 27 3.71 6.85 -23.57
CA GLY A 27 3.51 5.41 -23.55
C GLY A 27 3.48 4.78 -22.15
N VAL A 28 3.43 5.60 -21.09
CA VAL A 28 3.38 5.16 -19.70
C VAL A 28 1.92 4.90 -19.31
N LEU A 29 1.47 3.68 -19.56
CA LEU A 29 0.10 3.24 -19.32
C LEU A 29 0.04 2.17 -18.22
N GLU A 30 -0.97 2.27 -17.37
CA GLU A 30 -1.25 1.28 -16.33
C GLU A 30 -2.71 0.80 -16.46
N PRO A 31 -2.99 -0.50 -16.27
CA PRO A 31 -4.36 -1.00 -16.22
C PRO A 31 -5.17 -0.36 -15.09
N ALA A 32 -6.37 0.13 -15.41
CA ALA A 32 -7.27 0.71 -14.41
C ALA A 32 -7.57 -0.26 -13.24
N LEU A 33 -7.62 -1.56 -13.53
CA LEU A 33 -7.84 -2.60 -12.52
C LEU A 33 -6.74 -2.62 -11.44
N SER A 34 -5.48 -2.39 -11.81
CA SER A 34 -4.36 -2.32 -10.87
C SER A 34 -4.59 -1.19 -9.87
N LYS A 35 -4.84 0.04 -10.36
CA LYS A 35 -5.13 1.20 -9.52
C LYS A 35 -6.33 1.02 -8.60
N VAL A 36 -7.42 0.43 -9.11
CA VAL A 36 -8.63 0.17 -8.30
C VAL A 36 -8.33 -0.82 -7.18
N LYS A 37 -7.60 -1.90 -7.46
CA LYS A 37 -7.23 -2.89 -6.45
C LYS A 37 -6.30 -2.29 -5.40
N SER A 38 -5.29 -1.51 -5.82
CA SER A 38 -4.38 -0.83 -4.89
C SER A 38 -5.12 0.09 -3.93
N LEU A 39 -6.07 0.90 -4.41
CA LEU A 39 -6.87 1.76 -3.55
C LEU A 39 -7.77 0.97 -2.60
N LYS A 40 -8.44 -0.09 -3.09
CA LYS A 40 -9.29 -0.95 -2.23
C LYS A 40 -8.49 -1.59 -1.11
N PHE A 41 -7.34 -2.19 -1.43
CA PHE A 41 -6.49 -2.83 -0.42
C PHE A 41 -5.95 -1.82 0.59
N ALA A 42 -5.49 -0.65 0.13
CA ALA A 42 -5.02 0.40 1.03
C ALA A 42 -6.13 0.87 1.99
N THR A 43 -7.35 1.07 1.48
CA THR A 43 -8.51 1.49 2.30
C THR A 43 -8.88 0.43 3.33
N GLU A 44 -9.02 -0.84 2.95
CA GLU A 44 -9.36 -1.93 3.89
C GLU A 44 -8.28 -2.10 4.96
N ALA A 45 -7.00 -2.01 4.58
CA ALA A 45 -5.89 -2.07 5.52
C ALA A 45 -5.91 -0.88 6.49
N ALA A 46 -6.11 0.34 5.98
CA ALA A 46 -6.21 1.54 6.81
C ALA A 46 -7.38 1.46 7.79
N ILE A 47 -8.56 1.04 7.33
CA ILE A 47 -9.74 0.82 8.19
C ILE A 47 -9.42 -0.18 9.29
N THR A 48 -8.75 -1.29 8.94
CA THR A 48 -8.38 -2.33 9.91
C THR A 48 -7.44 -1.77 10.97
N ILE A 49 -6.38 -1.07 10.57
CA ILE A 49 -5.41 -0.48 11.50
C ILE A 49 -6.07 0.56 12.42
N LEU A 50 -6.91 1.44 11.86
CA LEU A 50 -7.60 2.49 12.62
C LEU A 50 -8.66 1.94 13.59
N ARG A 51 -9.13 0.70 13.39
CA ARG A 51 -10.11 0.05 14.26
C ARG A 51 -9.48 -0.75 15.40
N ILE A 52 -8.17 -0.96 15.39
CA ILE A 52 -7.47 -1.58 16.51
C ILE A 52 -7.46 -0.58 17.65
N ASP A 53 -8.08 -0.95 18.76
CA ASP A 53 -8.08 -0.22 20.02
C ASP A 53 -6.85 -0.56 20.86
N ASP A 54 -6.58 -1.85 21.08
CA ASP A 54 -5.45 -2.32 21.89
C ASP A 54 -4.66 -3.45 21.22
N LEU A 55 -3.33 -3.43 21.42
CA LEU A 55 -2.40 -4.46 20.93
C LEU A 55 -1.63 -5.06 22.11
N ILE A 56 -1.98 -6.30 22.48
CA ILE A 56 -1.25 -7.05 23.51
C ILE A 56 -0.19 -7.93 22.83
N LYS A 57 1.07 -7.74 23.21
CA LYS A 57 2.19 -8.61 22.81
C LYS A 57 2.61 -9.44 24.00
N LEU A 58 2.63 -10.76 23.84
CA LEU A 58 3.18 -11.68 24.84
C LEU A 58 4.57 -12.10 24.37
N ASP A 59 5.57 -11.91 25.23
CA ASP A 59 6.87 -12.50 25.00
C ASP A 59 6.78 -14.02 25.20
N LYS A 60 7.51 -14.77 24.36
CA LYS A 60 7.60 -16.22 24.50
C LYS A 60 8.23 -16.52 25.85
N GLN A 61 7.53 -17.27 26.70
CA GLN A 61 8.16 -17.88 27.86
C GLN A 61 9.22 -18.87 27.35
N GLU A 62 10.46 -18.71 27.78
CA GLU A 62 11.46 -19.76 27.64
C GLU A 62 10.91 -21.00 28.34
N PRO A 63 10.85 -22.17 27.66
CA PRO A 63 10.42 -23.39 28.32
C PRO A 63 11.33 -23.61 29.52
N ALA A 64 10.73 -23.65 30.72
CA ALA A 64 11.46 -23.97 31.93
C ALA A 64 12.12 -25.35 31.74
N GLY A 65 13.44 -25.36 31.61
CA GLY A 65 14.23 -26.58 31.74
C GLY A 65 14.09 -27.07 33.17
N GLY A 66 13.18 -28.02 33.39
CA GLY A 66 13.03 -28.77 34.62
C GLY A 66 13.51 -30.20 34.41
N GLN A 67 14.49 -30.59 35.21
CA GLN A 67 15.13 -31.91 35.25
C GLN A 67 14.09 -33.03 35.47
N ASP A 68 14.24 -34.11 34.71
CA ASP A 68 13.69 -35.43 35.06
C ASP A 68 14.64 -36.09 36.07
N ASP A 69 14.53 -35.74 37.35
CA ASP A 69 15.12 -36.49 38.46
C ASP A 69 14.10 -37.46 39.08
N CYS A 70 13.88 -38.58 38.39
CA CYS A 70 13.30 -39.78 38.98
C CYS A 70 14.33 -40.43 39.93
N HIS A 71 14.15 -40.26 41.24
CA HIS A 71 14.83 -41.03 42.28
C HIS A 71 13.86 -41.94 43.05
N ALA A 72 14.13 -43.24 42.94
CA ALA A 72 13.75 -44.38 43.80
C ALA A 72 12.25 -44.69 44.02
#